data_AF-A0A1W9SUB5-F1
#
_entry.id   AF-A0A1W9SUB5-F1
#
_cell.length_a   1.000
_cell.length_b   1.000
_cell.length_c   1.000
_cell.angle_alpha   90.00
_cell.angle_beta   90.00
_cell.angle_gamma   90.00
#
_symmetry.space_group_name_H-M   'P 1'
#
loop_
_entity.id
_entity.type
_entity.pdbx_description
1 polymer ?
#
loop_
_entity_poly.entity_id
_entity_poly.type
_entity_poly.pdbx_seq_one_letter_code
_entity_poly.pdbx_strand_id
1 'polypeptide(L)'
;MKTLFIRVVILTGKGEKSFIAGADISELAKMENVLMAKEFSLNGQKTLSRFESLPIPVIAGVNGFALGGGTEMALACDFIYASEKAVFGLPEITLGIIPGFGGTQRLTRLVG
;
A
#
# COMPACT_ATOMS: atom_id res chain seq x y z
N MET A 1 -9.04 -0.67 28.61
CA MET A 1 -7.94 -0.40 27.65
C MET A 1 -7.12 -1.67 27.55
N LYS A 2 -7.16 -2.40 26.41
CA LYS A 2 -6.37 -3.64 26.26
C LYS A 2 -4.89 -3.26 26.21
N THR A 3 -4.08 -3.82 27.11
CA THR A 3 -2.62 -3.68 27.03
C THR A 3 -2.14 -4.35 25.74
N LEU A 4 -1.71 -3.55 24.76
CA LEU A 4 -1.04 -4.06 23.56
C LEU A 4 0.40 -4.39 23.93
N PHE A 5 0.77 -5.66 23.83
CA PHE A 5 2.16 -6.11 24.01
C PHE A 5 3.09 -5.58 22.90
N ILE A 6 2.54 -5.34 21.70
CA ILE A 6 3.25 -4.74 20.58
C ILE A 6 3.16 -3.21 20.70
N ARG A 7 4.30 -2.52 20.62
CA ARG A 7 4.39 -1.06 20.76
C ARG A 7 4.59 -0.32 19.45
N VAL A 8 5.16 -0.98 18.44
CA VAL A 8 5.45 -0.43 17.11
C VAL A 8 5.37 -1.58 16.10
N VAL A 9 4.93 -1.28 14.88
CA VAL A 9 5.02 -2.18 13.72
C VAL A 9 6.02 -1.60 12.72
N ILE A 10 6.94 -2.43 12.24
CA ILE A 10 7.79 -2.10 11.09
C ILE A 10 7.43 -3.08 9.97
N LEU A 11 6.99 -2.54 8.83
CA LEU A 11 6.67 -3.31 7.63
C LEU A 11 7.78 -3.11 6.61
N THR A 12 8.34 -4.22 6.10
CA THR A 12 9.37 -4.17 5.03
C THR A 12 9.24 -5.38 4.10
N GLY A 13 9.81 -5.28 2.89
CA GLY A 13 9.87 -6.38 1.94
C GLY A 13 11.06 -7.29 2.22
N LYS A 14 10.90 -8.60 2.03
CA LYS A 14 12.03 -9.53 2.11
C LYS A 14 12.93 -9.40 0.87
N GLY A 15 14.25 -9.44 1.08
CA GLY A 15 15.24 -9.32 0.00
C GLY A 15 15.57 -7.87 -0.34
N GLU A 16 16.15 -7.63 -1.51
CA GLU A 16 16.67 -6.31 -1.89
C GLU A 16 15.89 -5.61 -3.02
N LYS A 17 15.03 -6.34 -3.74
CA LYS A 17 14.42 -5.83 -4.97
C LYS A 17 13.22 -4.92 -4.70
N SER A 18 12.29 -5.36 -3.88
CA SER A 18 10.99 -4.72 -3.72
C SER A 18 10.60 -4.66 -2.24
N PHE A 19 10.00 -3.55 -1.87
CA PHE A 19 9.14 -3.47 -0.69
C PHE A 19 7.84 -4.21 -0.98
N ILE A 20 7.04 -3.68 -1.91
CA ILE A 20 5.82 -4.29 -2.45
C ILE A 20 5.69 -3.82 -3.91
N ALA A 21 5.65 -4.75 -4.86
CA ALA A 21 5.62 -4.42 -6.29
C ALA A 21 4.23 -4.06 -6.84
N GLY A 22 3.19 -4.15 -6.00
CA GLY A 22 1.80 -3.86 -6.37
C GLY A 22 0.92 -5.12 -6.34
N ALA A 23 -0.30 -4.97 -6.84
CA ALA A 23 -1.23 -6.09 -7.01
C ALA A 23 -0.73 -7.05 -8.11
N ASP A 24 -1.09 -8.33 -8.01
CA ASP A 24 -0.82 -9.30 -9.06
C ASP A 24 -1.70 -9.03 -10.28
N ILE A 25 -1.08 -8.59 -11.37
CA ILE A 25 -1.76 -8.26 -12.63
C ILE A 25 -2.48 -9.49 -13.21
N SER A 26 -1.96 -10.71 -12.98
CA SER A 26 -2.60 -11.93 -13.43
C SER A 26 -3.91 -12.23 -12.69
N GLU A 27 -4.05 -11.75 -11.45
CA GLU A 27 -5.30 -11.81 -10.70
C GLU A 27 -6.28 -10.72 -11.14
N LEU A 28 -5.78 -9.50 -11.42
CA LEU A 28 -6.59 -8.42 -11.97
C LEU A 28 -7.23 -8.82 -13.30
N ALA A 29 -6.47 -9.51 -14.17
CA ALA A 29 -6.95 -9.96 -15.48
C ALA A 29 -8.07 -11.02 -15.40
N LYS A 30 -8.26 -11.67 -14.24
CA LYS A 30 -9.32 -12.67 -14.02
C LYS A 30 -10.63 -12.06 -13.50
N MET A 31 -10.67 -10.75 -13.25
CA MET A 31 -11.89 -10.10 -12.76
C MET A 31 -12.87 -9.91 -13.92
N GLU A 32 -13.89 -10.77 -13.99
CA GLU A 32 -14.80 -10.83 -15.13
C GLU A 32 -15.85 -9.72 -15.15
N ASN A 33 -16.06 -9.03 -14.01
CA ASN A 33 -17.09 -8.02 -13.90
C ASN A 33 -16.73 -6.90 -12.90
N VAL A 34 -17.48 -5.81 -13.00
CA VAL A 34 -17.29 -4.58 -12.21
C VAL A 34 -17.50 -4.78 -10.71
N LEU A 35 -18.33 -5.75 -10.30
CA LEU A 35 -18.59 -6.02 -8.88
C LEU A 35 -17.36 -6.66 -8.23
N MET A 36 -16.72 -7.62 -8.90
CA MET A 36 -15.48 -8.23 -8.44
C MET A 36 -14.36 -7.20 -8.32
N ALA A 37 -14.17 -6.34 -9.34
CA ALA A 37 -13.15 -5.29 -9.31
C ALA A 37 -13.39 -4.26 -8.19
N LYS A 38 -14.66 -3.91 -7.95
CA LYS A 38 -15.06 -3.03 -6.84
C LYS A 38 -14.76 -3.68 -5.50
N GLU A 39 -15.14 -4.94 -5.30
CA GLU A 39 -14.92 -5.67 -4.06
C GLU A 39 -13.42 -5.82 -3.76
N PHE A 40 -12.61 -6.12 -4.78
CA PHE A 40 -11.16 -6.15 -4.67
C PHE A 40 -10.59 -4.82 -4.18
N SER A 41 -11.00 -3.71 -4.79
CA SER A 41 -10.57 -2.36 -4.40
C SER A 41 -10.99 -2.01 -2.97
N LEU A 42 -12.24 -2.33 -2.60
CA LEU A 42 -12.76 -2.11 -1.24
C LEU A 42 -12.00 -2.93 -0.20
N ASN A 43 -11.65 -4.17 -0.51
CA ASN A 43 -10.85 -5.02 0.37
C ASN A 43 -9.42 -4.47 0.55
N GLY A 44 -8.80 -3.98 -0.52
CA GLY A 44 -7.52 -3.28 -0.44
C GLY A 44 -7.59 -2.03 0.43
N GLN A 45 -8.57 -1.15 0.19
CA GLN A 45 -8.80 0.05 1.00
C GLN A 45 -9.01 -0.29 2.48
N LYS A 46 -9.89 -1.24 2.78
CA LYS A 46 -10.17 -1.70 4.15
C LYS A 46 -8.92 -2.26 4.82
N THR A 47 -8.08 -2.98 4.08
CA THR A 47 -6.83 -3.54 4.61
C THR A 47 -5.85 -2.42 4.96
N LEU A 48 -5.62 -1.47 4.07
CA LEU A 48 -4.71 -0.35 4.31
C LEU A 48 -5.22 0.58 5.41
N SER A 49 -6.53 0.88 5.44
CA SER A 49 -7.14 1.66 6.52
C SER A 49 -6.99 1.01 7.89
N ARG A 50 -6.87 -0.33 7.95
CA ARG A 50 -6.60 -1.01 9.23
C ARG A 50 -5.20 -0.71 9.75
N PHE A 51 -4.20 -0.61 8.88
CA PHE A 51 -2.85 -0.19 9.28
C PHE A 51 -2.86 1.25 9.78
N GLU A 52 -3.49 2.14 9.01
CA GLU A 52 -3.67 3.57 9.36
C GLU A 52 -4.41 3.76 10.69
N SER A 53 -5.37 2.89 11.02
CA SER A 53 -6.14 2.96 12.27
C SER A 53 -5.48 2.28 13.48
N LEU A 54 -4.29 1.69 13.33
CA LEU A 54 -3.64 1.02 14.46
C LEU A 54 -3.36 2.02 15.59
N PRO A 55 -3.60 1.66 16.86
CA PRO A 55 -3.37 2.55 18.00
C PRO A 55 -1.87 2.62 18.39
N ILE A 56 -0.99 2.15 17.52
CA ILE A 56 0.46 2.09 17.71
C ILE A 56 1.14 2.54 16.41
N PRO A 57 2.34 3.14 16.47
CA PRO A 57 3.04 3.58 15.27
C PRO A 57 3.34 2.45 14.29
N VAL A 58 3.13 2.73 13.00
CA VAL A 58 3.45 1.87 11.86
C VAL A 58 4.49 2.56 10.99
N ILE A 59 5.62 1.89 10.77
CA ILE A 59 6.72 2.40 9.95
C ILE A 59 6.87 1.52 8.71
N ALA A 60 6.76 2.12 7.52
CA ALA A 60 7.14 1.49 6.27
C ALA A 60 8.66 1.61 6.08
N GLY A 61 9.38 0.50 6.25
CA GLY A 61 10.78 0.36 5.85
C GLY A 61 10.87 -0.01 4.37
N VAL A 62 10.94 1.00 3.50
CA VAL A 62 10.89 0.81 2.05
C VAL A 62 12.30 0.52 1.53
N ASN A 63 12.59 -0.77 1.34
CA ASN A 63 13.91 -1.28 0.97
C ASN A 63 14.19 -1.31 -0.54
N GLY A 64 13.17 -1.13 -1.39
CA GLY A 64 13.29 -1.16 -2.86
C GLY A 64 12.01 -0.65 -3.54
N PHE A 65 11.60 -1.26 -4.65
CA PHE A 65 10.38 -0.86 -5.36
C PHE A 65 9.13 -0.92 -4.47
N ALA A 66 8.40 0.21 -4.39
CA ALA A 66 7.07 0.34 -3.81
C ALA A 66 6.13 0.85 -4.91
N LEU A 67 5.45 -0.05 -5.63
CA LEU A 67 4.67 0.32 -6.82
C LEU A 67 3.19 0.00 -6.64
N GLY A 68 2.32 0.88 -7.14
CA GLY A 68 0.87 0.79 -7.04
C GLY A 68 0.42 0.58 -5.59
N GLY A 69 -0.26 -0.54 -5.32
CA GLY A 69 -0.62 -0.97 -3.96
C GLY A 69 0.53 -0.97 -2.93
N GLY A 70 1.79 -1.10 -3.38
CA GLY A 70 2.96 -0.93 -2.52
C GLY A 70 3.24 0.51 -2.09
N THR A 71 3.11 1.48 -3.01
CA THR A 71 3.10 2.90 -2.64
C THR A 71 1.90 3.19 -1.75
N GLU A 72 0.71 2.67 -2.07
CA GLU A 72 -0.50 2.90 -1.26
C GLU A 72 -0.35 2.36 0.18
N MET A 73 0.31 1.21 0.36
CA MET A 73 0.62 0.67 1.69
C MET A 73 1.61 1.55 2.45
N ALA A 74 2.68 2.03 1.79
CA ALA A 74 3.62 2.95 2.42
C ALA A 74 2.91 4.24 2.87
N LEU A 75 2.04 4.80 2.02
CA LEU A 75 1.22 5.99 2.33
C LEU A 75 0.20 5.76 3.45
N ALA A 76 -0.16 4.51 3.76
CA ALA A 76 -1.05 4.17 4.86
C ALA A 76 -0.33 3.99 6.21
N CYS A 77 1.01 4.06 6.23
CA CYS A 77 1.81 4.01 7.46
C CYS A 77 2.03 5.43 8.01
N ASP A 78 2.31 5.55 9.31
CA ASP A 78 2.58 6.84 9.96
C ASP A 78 3.91 7.46 9.50
N PHE A 79 4.93 6.61 9.28
CA PHE A 79 6.25 7.02 8.81
C PHE A 79 6.71 6.16 7.64
N ILE A 80 7.41 6.79 6.70
CA ILE A 80 8.10 6.12 5.59
C ILE A 80 9.60 6.35 5.78
N TYR A 81 10.35 5.25 6.00
CA TYR A 81 11.80 5.26 6.02
C TYR A 81 12.31 4.52 4.78
N ALA A 82 12.83 5.29 3.82
CA ALA A 82 13.18 4.80 2.49
C ALA A 82 14.69 4.60 2.34
N SER A 83 15.09 3.51 1.70
CA SER A 83 16.47 3.32 1.25
C SER A 83 16.77 4.22 0.05
N GLU A 84 18.05 4.46 -0.24
CA GLU A 84 18.46 5.17 -1.47
C GLU A 84 18.05 4.42 -2.75
N LYS A 85 17.75 3.12 -2.65
CA LYS A 85 17.26 2.29 -3.76
C LYS A 85 15.74 2.32 -3.90
N ALA A 86 15.03 2.99 -2.99
CA ALA A 86 13.57 3.01 -2.98
C ALA A 86 13.03 3.77 -4.18
N VAL A 87 12.05 3.18 -4.86
CA VAL A 87 11.34 3.82 -5.98
C VAL A 87 9.86 3.70 -5.70
N PHE A 88 9.20 4.85 -5.58
CA PHE A 88 7.77 4.98 -5.39
C PHE A 88 7.08 5.31 -6.70
N GLY A 89 5.87 4.81 -6.89
CA GLY A 89 5.08 5.12 -8.07
C GLY A 89 3.69 4.51 -8.02
N LEU A 90 2.75 5.22 -8.65
CA LEU A 90 1.39 4.77 -8.91
C LEU A 90 1.21 4.58 -10.43
N PRO A 91 1.71 3.46 -10.99
CA PRO A 91 1.71 3.21 -12.43
C PRO A 91 0.37 2.66 -12.95
N GLU A 92 -0.69 2.63 -12.14
CA GLU A 92 -2.01 2.10 -12.50
C GLU A 92 -2.54 2.64 -13.83
N ILE A 93 -2.22 3.90 -14.16
CA ILE A 93 -2.60 4.52 -15.42
C ILE A 93 -2.08 3.78 -16.66
N THR A 94 -0.93 3.11 -16.55
CA THR A 94 -0.35 2.31 -17.63
C THR A 94 -1.17 1.06 -17.95
N LEU A 95 -2.04 0.65 -17.02
CA LEU A 95 -2.99 -0.45 -17.17
C LEU A 95 -4.42 0.06 -17.47
N GLY A 96 -4.60 1.37 -17.70
CA GLY A 96 -5.91 1.98 -17.94
C GLY A 96 -6.80 2.06 -16.69
N ILE A 97 -6.21 1.96 -15.49
CA ILE A 97 -6.93 2.03 -14.21
C ILE A 97 -6.34 3.13 -13.30
N ILE A 98 -6.93 3.31 -12.13
CA ILE A 98 -6.48 4.29 -11.12
C ILE A 98 -6.01 3.57 -9.85
N PRO A 99 -5.26 4.25 -8.95
CA PRO A 99 -4.90 3.71 -7.63
C PRO A 99 -6.13 3.29 -6.84
N GLY A 100 -6.26 1.99 -6.59
CA GLY A 100 -7.49 1.37 -6.09
C GLY A 100 -7.56 1.21 -4.58
N PHE A 101 -6.43 1.25 -3.86
CA PHE A 101 -6.37 0.99 -2.41
C PHE A 101 -6.27 2.26 -1.56
N GLY A 102 -6.46 3.43 -2.18
CA GLY A 102 -6.58 4.73 -1.52
C GLY A 102 -5.49 5.73 -1.90
N GLY A 103 -4.65 5.44 -2.88
CA GLY A 103 -3.57 6.30 -3.35
C GLY A 103 -4.06 7.65 -3.86
N THR A 104 -5.20 7.68 -4.55
CA THR A 104 -5.85 8.95 -4.97
C THR A 104 -6.20 9.87 -3.80
N GLN A 105 -6.35 9.29 -2.61
CA GLN A 105 -6.72 9.99 -1.39
C GLN A 105 -5.51 10.32 -0.51
N ARG A 106 -4.65 9.34 -0.25
CA ARG A 106 -3.52 9.50 0.68
C ARG A 106 -2.40 10.31 0.06
N LEU A 107 -2.08 10.09 -1.22
CA LEU A 107 -0.99 10.80 -1.87
C LEU A 107 -1.26 12.31 -1.89
N THR A 108 -2.43 12.71 -2.40
CA THR A 108 -2.84 14.11 -2.51
C THR A 108 -2.90 14.82 -1.16
N ARG A 109 -3.30 14.12 -0.10
CA ARG A 109 -3.30 14.69 1.27
C ARG A 109 -1.90 14.85 1.86
N LEU A 110 -0.95 13.98 1.49
CA LEU A 110 0.39 13.96 2.09
C LEU A 110 1.39 14.87 1.37
N VAL A 111 1.28 15.04 0.05
CA VAL A 111 2.29 15.78 -0.73
C VAL A 111 1.75 16.98 -1.51
N GLY A 112 0.44 17.27 -1.44
CA GLY A 112 -0.21 18.33 -2.22
C GLY A 112 -0.52 17.92 -3.66
#